data_AF-A0A2W6YCU2-F1
#
_entry.id   AF-A0A2W6YCU2-F1
#
_cell.length_a   1.000
_cell.length_b   1.000
_cell.length_c   1.000
_cell.angle_alpha   90.00
_cell.angle_beta   90.00
_cell.angle_gamma   90.00
#
_symmetry.space_group_name_H-M   'P 1'
#
loop_
_entity.id
_entity.type
_entity.pdbx_description
1 polymer ?
#
loop_
_entity_poly.entity_id
_entity_poly.type
_entity_poly.pdbx_seq_one_letter_code
_entity_poly.pdbx_strand_id
1 'polypeptide(L)' 'MLGMGENCPFEFNFDEATFKPGDVVSYRVTGSLADFPFVGTLVEVGDDFVIISADQQDPNSRMRGTRESRPVVEESEIA' A
#
# COMPACT_ATOMS: atom_id res chain seq x y z
N MET A 1 3.58 -22.00 -9.10
CA MET A 1 4.23 -20.80 -8.52
C MET A 1 3.98 -19.66 -9.48
N LEU A 2 2.92 -18.86 -9.25
CA LEU A 2 2.63 -17.69 -10.07
C LEU A 2 3.64 -16.61 -9.68
N GLY A 3 4.56 -16.33 -10.61
CA GLY A 3 5.70 -15.44 -10.41
C GLY A 3 5.27 -14.03 -10.04
N MET A 4 5.94 -13.50 -9.02
CA MET A 4 6.14 -12.06 -8.89
C MET A 4 6.69 -11.57 -10.24
N GLY A 5 5.92 -10.74 -10.93
CA GLY A 5 6.23 -10.27 -12.27
C GLY A 5 7.66 -9.77 -12.36
N GLU A 6 8.48 -10.48 -13.14
CA GLU A 6 9.88 -10.16 -13.48
C GLU A 6 9.98 -8.88 -14.35
N ASN A 7 8.97 -8.02 -14.32
CA ASN A 7 8.93 -6.73 -15.01
C ASN A 7 7.80 -5.84 -14.45
N CYS A 8 7.59 -5.80 -13.13
CA CYS A 8 6.87 -4.65 -12.56
C CYS A 8 7.77 -3.42 -12.74
N PRO A 9 7.46 -2.46 -13.64
CA PRO A 9 8.31 -1.29 -13.86
C PRO A 9 8.28 -0.31 -12.66
N PHE A 10 7.52 -0.66 -11.63
CA PHE A 10 7.36 0.11 -10.41
C PHE A 10 8.41 -0.33 -9.40
N GLU A 11 9.27 0.60 -9.02
CA GLU A 11 10.13 0.44 -7.86
C GLU A 11 9.27 0.67 -6.62
N PHE A 12 9.14 -0.38 -5.80
CA PHE A 12 8.39 -0.31 -4.55
C PHE A 12 9.32 0.04 -3.40
N ASN A 13 8.91 0.98 -2.56
CA ASN A 13 9.55 1.20 -1.27
C ASN A 13 9.08 0.12 -0.27
N PHE A 14 10.03 -0.66 0.25
CA PHE A 14 9.79 -1.68 1.29
C PHE A 14 10.43 -1.31 2.64
N ASP A 15 11.07 -0.14 2.74
CA ASP A 15 11.72 0.36 3.95
C ASP A 15 10.84 1.40 4.64
N GLU A 16 10.09 0.94 5.63
CA GLU A 16 9.14 1.72 6.41
C GLU A 16 9.75 2.95 7.10
N ALA A 17 11.05 2.93 7.40
CA ALA A 17 11.75 4.05 8.01
C ALA A 17 11.97 5.20 7.03
N THR A 18 11.95 4.91 5.73
CA THR A 18 12.17 5.88 4.64
C THR A 18 10.88 6.36 3.97
N PHE A 19 9.74 5.80 4.37
CA PHE A 19 8.44 6.13 3.81
C PHE A 19 8.18 7.63 3.81
N LYS A 20 7.75 8.14 2.65
CA LYS A 20 7.31 9.52 2.46
C LYS A 20 6.13 9.58 1.48
N PRO A 21 5.32 10.66 1.52
CA PRO A 21 4.31 10.89 0.52
C PRO A 21 4.89 10.86 -0.90
N GLY A 22 4.21 10.16 -1.81
CA GLY A 22 4.64 9.92 -3.19
C GLY A 22 5.34 8.57 -3.41
N ASP A 23 5.75 7.87 -2.34
CA ASP A 23 6.31 6.52 -2.49
C ASP A 23 5.26 5.53 -2.99
N VAL A 24 5.67 4.69 -3.94
CA VAL A 24 4.87 3.55 -4.40
C VAL A 24 5.20 2.37 -3.49
N VAL A 25 4.17 1.76 -2.90
CA VAL A 25 4.33 0.62 -1.99
C VAL A 25 3.45 -0.54 -2.45
N SER A 26 3.86 -1.76 -2.09
CA SER A 26 2.95 -2.89 -2.12
C SER A 26 2.32 -3.06 -0.74
N TYR A 27 0.98 -3.13 -0.71
CA TYR A 27 0.22 -3.33 0.52
C TYR A 27 -0.61 -4.60 0.46
N ARG A 28 -1.04 -5.07 1.63
CA ARG A 28 -1.95 -6.21 1.82
C ARG A 28 -3.26 -5.72 2.41
N VAL A 29 -4.30 -6.49 2.20
CA VAL A 29 -5.63 -6.22 2.74
C VAL A 29 -6.02 -7.41 3.61
N THR A 30 -6.62 -7.18 4.78
CA THR A 30 -7.11 -8.28 5.61
C THR A 30 -8.34 -8.96 5.00
N GLY A 31 -8.83 -10.03 5.63
CA GLY A 31 -10.09 -10.67 5.27
C GLY A 31 -10.08 -11.38 3.91
N SER A 32 -11.09 -11.10 3.08
CA SER A 32 -11.34 -11.82 1.82
C SER A 32 -10.25 -11.62 0.76
N LEU A 33 -9.42 -10.59 0.93
CA LEU A 33 -8.37 -10.17 0.00
C LEU A 33 -6.95 -10.49 0.50
N ALA A 34 -6.82 -11.25 1.60
CA ALA A 34 -5.53 -11.53 2.26
C ALA A 34 -4.49 -12.24 1.38
N ASP A 35 -4.92 -12.99 0.37
CA ASP A 35 -4.02 -13.69 -0.56
C ASP A 35 -3.56 -12.82 -1.74
N PHE A 36 -4.06 -11.58 -1.87
CA PHE A 36 -3.76 -10.69 -2.99
C PHE A 36 -2.83 -9.54 -2.58
N PRO A 37 -1.70 -9.34 -3.29
CA PRO A 37 -0.90 -8.13 -3.15
C PRO A 37 -1.51 -6.99 -3.98
N PHE A 38 -1.52 -5.80 -3.40
CA PHE A 38 -1.97 -4.58 -4.06
C PHE A 38 -0.82 -3.57 -4.18
N VAL A 39 -1.02 -2.57 -5.03
CA VAL A 39 -0.09 -1.45 -5.24
C VAL A 39 -0.84 -0.15 -4.95
N GLY A 40 -0.19 0.76 -4.23
CA GLY A 40 -0.74 2.08 -3.94
C GLY A 40 0.36 3.10 -3.72
N THR A 41 -0.02 4.37 -3.66
CA THR A 41 0.90 5.47 -3.33
C THR A 41 0.64 5.96 -1.91
N LEU A 42 1.69 6.17 -1.13
CA LEU A 42 1.59 6.87 0.14
C LEU A 42 1.20 8.33 -0.10
N VAL A 43 0.15 8.80 0.56
CA VAL A 43 -0.24 10.22 0.55
C VAL A 43 0.00 10.88 1.91
N GLU A 44 0.11 10.09 2.97
CA GLU A 44 0.50 10.52 4.31
C GLU A 44 1.27 9.41 5.01
N VAL A 45 2.24 9.79 5.85
CA VAL A 45 3.04 8.89 6.67
C VAL A 45 3.03 9.42 8.09
N GLY A 46 2.42 8.68 9.01
CA GLY A 46 2.43 8.94 10.44
C GLY A 46 3.53 8.14 11.16
N ASP A 47 3.55 8.22 12.49
CA ASP A 47 4.51 7.46 13.31
C ASP A 47 4.30 5.95 13.19
N ASP A 48 3.06 5.48 13.29
CA ASP A 48 2.65 4.06 13.31
C ASP A 48 1.72 3.65 12.15
N PHE A 49 1.32 4.60 11.29
CA PHE A 49 0.38 4.38 10.20
C PHE A 49 0.82 5.05 8.90
N VAL A 50 0.20 4.64 7.81
CA VAL A 50 0.27 5.30 6.50
C VAL A 50 -1.14 5.49 5.94
N ILE A 51 -1.31 6.50 5.08
CA ILE A 51 -2.49 6.64 4.25
C ILE A 51 -2.09 6.32 2.81
N ILE A 52 -2.82 5.39 2.21
CA ILE A 52 -2.56 4.86 0.87
C ILE A 52 -3.69 5.28 -0.06
N SER A 53 -3.32 5.69 -1.28
CA SER A 53 -4.22 5.90 -2.41
C SER A 53 -4.09 4.73 -3.39
N ALA A 54 -5.20 4.06 -3.71
CA ALA A 54 -5.24 3.06 -4.77
C ALA A 54 -5.25 3.72 -6.16
N ASP A 55 -5.83 4.92 -6.25
CA ASP A 55 -5.80 5.76 -7.45
C ASP A 55 -5.32 7.18 -7.08
N GLN A 56 -4.25 7.67 -7.70
CA GLN A 56 -3.70 8.99 -7.35
C GLN A 56 -4.54 10.16 -7.85
N GLN A 57 -5.46 9.92 -8.79
CA GLN A 57 -6.33 10.94 -9.38
C GLN A 57 -7.63 11.08 -8.60
N ASP A 58 -8.02 10.05 -7.85
CA ASP A 58 -9.17 10.06 -6.96
C ASP A 58 -8.78 10.55 -5.55
N PRO A 59 -9.25 11.73 -5.13
CA PRO A 59 -8.95 12.26 -3.81
C PRO A 59 -9.67 11.51 -2.68
N ASN A 60 -10.70 10.70 -2.99
CA ASN A 60 -11.45 9.91 -2.02
C ASN A 60 -10.81 8.56 -1.73
N SER A 61 -9.91 8.08 -2.60
CA SER A 61 -9.13 6.85 -2.41
C SER A 61 -8.12 7.05 -1.29
N ARG A 62 -8.56 6.89 -0.04
CA ARG A 62 -7.75 7.09 1.17
C ARG A 62 -8.02 5.94 2.12
N MET A 63 -7.06 5.02 2.20
CA MET A 63 -7.13 3.85 3.06
C MET A 63 -6.04 3.94 4.11
N ARG A 64 -6.38 3.75 5.38
CA ARG A 64 -5.39 3.66 6.44
C ARG A 64 -4.77 2.27 6.46
N GLY A 65 -3.44 2.24 6.57
CA GLY A 65 -2.68 1.00 6.76
C GLY A 65 -1.63 1.11 7.86
N THR A 66 -1.08 -0.02 8.27
CA THR A 66 0.06 -0.09 9.19
C THR A 66 1.34 0.44 8.55
N ARG A 67 2.23 1.03 9.35
CA ARG A 67 3.57 1.39 8.91
C ARG A 67 4.52 0.20 9.09
N GLU A 68 4.50 -0.70 8.12
CA GLU A 68 5.43 -1.83 8.03
C GLU A 68 5.93 -1.98 6.59
N SER A 69 6.97 -2.79 6.37
CA SER A 69 7.56 -3.07 5.04
C SER A 69 6.54 -3.33 3.93
N ARG A 70 5.42 -3.99 4.26
CA ARG A 70 4.22 -4.09 3.40
C ARG A 70 2.99 -3.70 4.21
N PRO A 71 2.52 -2.45 4.11
CA PRO A 71 1.39 -1.95 4.86
C PRO A 71 0.21 -2.91 4.82
N VAL A 72 -0.47 -3.07 5.94
CA VAL A 72 -1.70 -3.85 6.05
C VAL A 72 -2.86 -2.88 6.22
N VAL A 73 -3.79 -2.93 5.28
CA VAL A 73 -5.05 -2.19 5.27
C VAL A 73 -6.16 -3.13 5.73
N GLU A 74 -7.06 -2.66 6.58
CA GLU A 74 -8.23 -3.47 6.93
C GLU A 74 -9.22 -3.52 5.77
N GLU A 75 -9.87 -4.66 5.51
CA GLU A 75 -10.86 -4.78 4.42
C GLU A 75 -11.96 -3.70 4.53
N SER A 76 -12.31 -3.29 5.75
CA SER A 76 -13.30 -2.23 6.00
C SER A 76 -12.88 -0.83 5.53
N GLU A 77 -11.59 -0.60 5.28
CA GLU A 77 -11.08 0.65 4.71
C GLU A 77 -11.25 0.68 3.17
N ILE A 78 -11.49 -0.47 2.54
CA ILE A 78 -11.68 -0.59 1.10
C ILE A 78 -13.18 -0.55 0.82
N ALA A 79 -13.67 0.64 0.45
CA ALA A 79 -15.08 0.92 0.15
C ALA A 79 -15.34 1.01 -1.37
#